data_AF-A0A4U0FDZ3-F1
#
_entry.id   AF-A0A4U0FDZ3-F1
#
_cell.length_a   1.000
_cell.length_b   1.000
_cell.length_c   1.000
_cell.angle_alpha   90.00
_cell.angle_beta   90.00
_cell.angle_gamma   90.00
#
_symmetry.space_group_name_H-M   'P 1'
#
loop_
_entity.id
_entity.type
_entity.pdbx_description
1 polymer ?
#
loop_
_entity_poly.entity_id
_entity_poly.type
_entity_poly.pdbx_seq_one_letter_code
_entity_poly.pdbx_strand_id
1 'polypeptide(L)'
;MFEKAAADAGIVKDISVHSLRHSFATHLLEGGTDLRYIQELLGHQSSKTTERYTHVAVKDVRRITSPLDRLLSGRDDVGEQK
;
A
#
# COMPACT_ATOMS: atom_id res chain seq x y z
N MET A 1 -12.08 27.58 -2.51
CA MET A 1 -11.61 27.23 -1.14
C MET A 1 -10.36 26.36 -1.20
N PHE A 2 -10.40 25.21 -1.88
CA PHE A 2 -9.24 24.31 -2.01
C PHE A 2 -8.02 24.97 -2.68
N GLU A 3 -8.20 25.64 -3.83
CA GLU A 3 -7.11 26.32 -4.54
C GLU A 3 -6.44 27.42 -3.69
N LYS A 4 -7.24 28.16 -2.90
CA LYS A 4 -6.72 29.14 -1.96
C LYS A 4 -5.88 28.48 -0.86
N ALA A 5 -6.37 27.39 -0.28
CA ALA A 5 -5.62 26.64 0.73
C ALA A 5 -4.32 26.03 0.15
N ALA A 6 -4.34 25.56 -1.10
CA ALA A 6 -3.16 25.07 -1.81
C ALA A 6 -2.13 26.18 -2.05
N ALA A 7 -2.59 27.36 -2.45
CA ALA A 7 -1.75 28.54 -2.63
C ALA A 7 -1.16 29.03 -1.30
N ASP A 8 -1.97 29.10 -0.24
CA ASP A 8 -1.54 29.48 1.11
C ASP A 8 -0.51 28.48 1.69
N ALA A 9 -0.61 27.19 1.30
CA ALA A 9 0.36 26.14 1.63
C ALA A 9 1.62 26.14 0.75
N GLY A 10 1.74 27.06 -0.22
CA GLY A 10 2.90 27.16 -1.13
C GLY A 10 2.99 26.05 -2.18
N ILE A 11 1.88 25.36 -2.49
CA ILE A 11 1.86 24.30 -3.49
C ILE A 11 1.76 24.94 -4.89
N VAL A 12 2.87 24.89 -5.63
CA VAL A 12 3.00 25.39 -7.01
C VAL A 12 2.58 24.37 -8.08
N LYS A 13 2.39 23.10 -7.68
CA LYS A 13 1.96 22.04 -8.59
C LYS A 13 0.46 22.11 -8.81
N ASP A 14 0.01 21.77 -10.02
CA ASP A 14 -1.40 21.60 -10.30
C ASP A 14 -1.93 20.40 -9.50
N ILE A 15 -2.79 20.66 -8.53
CA ILE A 15 -3.40 19.67 -7.65
C ILE A 15 -4.90 19.86 -7.61
N SER A 16 -5.60 18.75 -7.45
CA SER A 16 -7.04 18.74 -7.26
C SER A 16 -7.41 17.93 -6.02
N VAL A 17 -8.70 17.91 -5.66
CA VAL A 17 -9.23 17.04 -4.61
C VAL A 17 -8.91 15.56 -4.89
N HIS A 18 -8.81 15.17 -6.17
CA HIS A 18 -8.39 13.82 -6.55
C HIS A 18 -6.93 13.54 -6.17
N SER A 19 -6.04 14.55 -6.20
CA SER A 19 -4.66 14.41 -5.75
C SER A 19 -4.59 14.02 -4.26
N LEU A 20 -5.43 14.66 -3.42
CA LEU A 20 -5.52 14.30 -1.99
C LEU A 20 -6.00 12.86 -1.79
N ARG A 21 -7.03 12.43 -2.52
CA ARG A 21 -7.54 11.06 -2.48
C ARG A 21 -6.46 10.05 -2.85
N HIS A 22 -5.68 10.36 -3.88
CA HIS A 22 -4.56 9.52 -4.31
C HIS A 22 -3.47 9.45 -3.25
N SER A 23 -3.05 10.59 -2.68
CA SER A 23 -2.07 10.62 -1.60
C SER A 23 -2.50 9.82 -0.37
N PHE A 24 -3.78 9.92 0.03
CA PHE A 24 -4.33 9.15 1.14
C PHE A 24 -4.25 7.63 0.88
N ALA A 25 -4.68 7.19 -0.30
CA ALA A 25 -4.65 5.78 -0.65
C ALA A 25 -3.23 5.21 -0.75
N THR A 26 -2.31 5.97 -1.33
CA THR A 26 -0.89 5.58 -1.42
C THR A 26 -0.27 5.43 -0.02
N HIS A 27 -0.50 6.39 0.89
CA HIS A 27 0.00 6.29 2.26
C HIS A 27 -0.55 5.09 3.03
N LEU A 28 -1.84 4.77 2.87
CA LEU A 28 -2.42 3.57 3.49
C LEU A 28 -1.74 2.30 2.97
N LEU A 29 -1.50 2.22 1.66
CA LEU A 29 -0.87 1.07 1.04
C LEU A 29 0.61 0.93 1.42
N GLU A 30 1.36 2.04 1.48
CA GLU A 30 2.74 2.09 1.96
C GLU A 30 2.85 1.70 3.45
N GLY A 31 1.85 2.07 4.26
CA GLY A 31 1.71 1.63 5.64
C GLY A 31 1.32 0.14 5.81
N GLY A 32 1.16 -0.60 4.71
CA GLY A 32 0.83 -2.03 4.73
C GLY A 32 -0.66 -2.34 4.84
N THR A 33 -1.53 -1.34 4.68
CA THR A 33 -2.99 -1.57 4.62
C THR A 33 -3.31 -2.37 3.36
N ASP A 34 -4.11 -3.42 3.52
CA ASP A 34 -4.49 -4.24 2.38
C ASP A 34 -5.41 -3.47 1.41
N LEU A 35 -5.19 -3.73 0.11
CA LEU A 35 -5.82 -3.01 -0.99
C LEU A 35 -7.36 -3.10 -0.96
N ARG A 36 -7.90 -4.20 -0.42
CA ARG A 36 -9.35 -4.41 -0.32
C ARG A 36 -9.98 -3.46 0.69
N TYR A 37 -9.33 -3.24 1.83
CA TYR A 37 -9.80 -2.26 2.82
C TYR A 37 -9.72 -0.84 2.29
N ILE A 38 -8.65 -0.51 1.54
CA ILE A 38 -8.52 0.80 0.89
C ILE A 38 -9.65 1.00 -0.13
N GLN A 39 -9.99 -0.04 -0.89
CA GLN A 39 -11.10 0.01 -1.85
C GLN A 39 -12.44 0.31 -1.16
N GLU A 40 -12.72 -0.35 -0.04
CA GLU A 40 -13.95 -0.17 0.73
C GLU A 40 -14.02 1.23 1.38
N LEU A 41 -12.93 1.68 2.00
CA LEU A 41 -12.83 3.03 2.60
C LEU A 41 -13.06 4.15 1.58
N LEU A 42 -12.63 3.94 0.34
CA LEU A 42 -12.80 4.91 -0.74
C LEU A 42 -14.12 4.74 -1.50
N GLY A 43 -14.94 3.74 -1.20
CA GLY A 43 -16.20 3.47 -1.90
C GLY A 43 -16.04 3.17 -3.39
N HIS A 44 -14.91 2.57 -3.79
CA HIS A 44 -14.65 2.27 -5.20
C HIS A 44 -15.47 1.04 -5.65
N GLN A 45 -16.40 1.28 -6.58
CA GLN A 45 -17.21 0.25 -7.24
C GLN A 45 -16.39 -0.78 -8.05
N SER A 46 -15.14 -0.46 -8.41
CA SER A 46 -14.25 -1.34 -9.17
C SER A 46 -12.85 -1.40 -8.55
N SER A 47 -12.24 -2.59 -8.51
CA SER A 47 -10.85 -2.79 -8.06
C SER A 47 -9.84 -2.08 -8.96
N LYS A 48 -10.18 -1.88 -10.24
CA LYS A 48 -9.32 -1.28 -11.27
C LYS A 48 -8.89 0.15 -10.93
N THR A 49 -9.72 0.90 -10.20
CA THR A 49 -9.41 2.26 -9.73
C THR A 49 -8.43 2.24 -8.55
N THR A 50 -8.44 1.19 -7.74
CA THR A 50 -7.57 1.02 -6.56
C THR A 50 -6.25 0.34 -6.93
N GLU A 51 -6.24 -0.54 -7.92
CA GLU A 51 -5.03 -1.20 -8.46
C GLU A 51 -3.99 -0.19 -8.96
N ARG A 52 -4.38 1.02 -9.38
CA ARG A 52 -3.43 2.09 -9.72
C ARG A 52 -2.48 2.46 -8.58
N TYR A 53 -2.85 2.22 -7.31
CA TYR A 53 -1.99 2.52 -6.15
C TYR A 53 -0.86 1.50 -5.98
N THR A 54 -1.03 0.26 -6.45
CA THR A 54 0.00 -0.77 -6.30
C THR A 54 1.24 -0.51 -7.14
N HIS A 55 1.11 0.25 -8.23
CA HIS A 55 2.24 0.69 -9.04
C HIS A 55 3.08 1.78 -8.39
N VAL A 56 2.48 2.57 -7.48
CA VAL A 56 3.13 3.73 -6.85
C VAL A 56 3.70 3.35 -5.48
N ALA A 57 3.00 2.51 -4.73
CA ALA A 57 3.51 2.00 -3.46
C ALA A 57 4.58 0.94 -3.72
N VAL A 58 5.80 1.17 -3.23
CA VAL A 58 6.86 0.16 -3.21
C VAL A 58 6.46 -0.93 -2.22
N LYS A 59 5.80 -1.99 -2.70
CA LYS A 59 5.56 -3.17 -1.87
C LYS A 59 6.91 -3.82 -1.57
N ASP A 60 7.26 -3.91 -0.31
CA ASP A 60 8.42 -4.65 0.15
C ASP A 60 8.15 -6.16 -0.02
N VAL A 61 8.32 -6.66 -1.25
CA VAL A 61 8.08 -8.06 -1.65
C VAL A 61 8.83 -9.03 -0.74
N ARG A 62 9.91 -8.57 -0.08
CA ARG A 62 10.74 -9.33 0.86
C ARG A 62 10.01 -9.69 2.17
N ARG A 63 8.88 -9.04 2.50
CA ARG A 63 8.04 -9.42 3.67
C ARG A 63 7.07 -10.56 3.37
N ILE A 64 6.94 -10.98 2.11
CA ILE A 64 6.05 -12.08 1.75
C ILE A 64 6.77 -13.41 2.02
N THR A 65 6.50 -14.02 3.16
CA THR A 65 6.96 -15.37 3.47
C THR A 65 6.16 -16.38 2.64
N SER A 66 6.84 -17.16 1.81
CA SER A 66 6.19 -18.25 1.08
C SER A 66 5.74 -19.33 2.06
N PRO A 67 4.58 -19.97 1.84
CA PRO A 67 4.22 -21.20 2.55
C PRO A 67 5.32 -22.28 2.46
N LEU A 68 6.08 -22.31 1.36
CA LEU A 68 7.22 -23.22 1.20
C LEU A 68 8.38 -22.86 2.14
N ASP A 69 8.64 -21.58 2.38
CA ASP A 69 9.71 -21.13 3.30
C ASP A 69 9.44 -21.64 4.72
N ARG A 70 8.17 -21.69 5.14
CA ARG A 70 7.76 -22.25 6.44
C ARG A 70 7.91 -23.77 6.53
N LEU A 71 7.77 -24.47 5.40
CA LEU A 71 7.95 -25.92 5.33
C LEU A 71 9.43 -26.31 5.29
N LEU A 72 10.27 -25.46 4.71
CA LEU A 72 11.72 -25.66 4.65
C LEU A 72 12.40 -25.29 5.97
N SER A 73 11.94 -24.22 6.66
CA SER A 73 12.48 -23.83 7.98
C SER A 73 12.21 -24.83 9.10
N GLY A 74 11.29 -25.79 8.90
CA GLY A 74 10.98 -26.84 9.88
C GLY A 74 11.76 -28.14 9.70
N ARG A 75 12.74 -28.21 8.77
CA ARG A 75 13.53 -29.42 8.51
C ARG A 75 14.92 -29.42 9.15
N ASP A 76 15.34 -28.33 9.79
CA ASP A 76 16.70 -28.18 10.31
C ASP A 76 16.85 -28.68 11.78
N ASP A 77 15.79 -29.16 12.43
CA ASP A 77 15.81 -29.64 13.83
C ASP A 77 15.80 -31.18 13.97
N VAL A 78 16.41 -31.92 13.04
CA VAL A 78 16.66 -33.36 13.21
C VAL A 78 18.13 -33.67 13.03
N GLY A 79 18.90 -33.47 14.10
CA GLY A 79 20.21 -34.10 14.24
C GLY A 79 21.21 -33.27 15.03
N GLU A 80 21.25 -33.45 16.34
CA GLU A 80 22.46 -33.77 17.11
C GLU A 80 22.06 -33.97 18.59
N GLN A 81 21.55 -35.16 18.94
CA GLN A 81 21.71 -35.66 20.31
C GLN A 81 22.78 -36.74 20.25
N LYS A 82 23.99 -36.35 20.67
CA LYS A 82 25.06 -37.27 21.05
C LYS A 82 24.97 -37.55 22.55
#